data_AF-A0A2N5H053-F1
#
_entry.id   AF-A0A2N5H053-F1
#
_cell.length_a   1.000
_cell.length_b   1.000
_cell.length_c   1.000
_cell.angle_alpha   90.00
_cell.angle_beta   90.00
_cell.angle_gamma   90.00
#
_symmetry.space_group_name_H-M   'P 1'
#
loop_
_entity.id
_entity.type
_entity.pdbx_description
1 polymer ?
#
loop_
_entity_poly.entity_id
_entity_poly.type
_entity_poly.pdbx_seq_one_letter_code
_entity_poly.pdbx_strand_id
1 'polypeptide(L)'
;MKKLIGLLMLLFALTGCSVEIDGTSVIDSKSEKLEAKAEDLQYAFDNAVDKLKPLEGKNKLSRNDQKLISKEIDQVTAVIDEFKETEMPVVGKKVKELADSNLNERHDRLKDVQKKAESNTATKADVKAATKAMYDDINISLFN
;
A
#
# COMPACT_ATOMS: atom_id res chain seq x y z
N MET A 1 41.79 -40.67 14.79
CA MET A 1 40.86 -40.96 15.90
C MET A 1 41.18 -40.06 17.09
N LYS A 2 40.19 -39.29 17.56
CA LYS A 2 39.95 -38.72 18.91
C LYS A 2 41.19 -38.27 19.71
N LYS A 3 41.32 -36.99 20.08
CA LYS A 3 40.72 -36.34 21.27
C LYS A 3 41.04 -34.82 21.19
N LEU A 4 40.05 -33.91 21.21
CA LEU A 4 39.38 -33.26 22.36
C LEU A 4 40.03 -31.92 22.79
N ILE A 5 39.30 -30.83 22.53
CA ILE A 5 39.01 -29.64 23.36
C ILE A 5 40.19 -28.81 23.95
N GLY A 6 40.20 -27.53 23.58
CA GLY A 6 40.76 -26.40 24.33
C GLY A 6 40.30 -25.10 23.64
N LEU A 7 39.19 -24.47 24.04
CA LEU A 7 39.03 -23.58 25.20
C LEU A 7 39.75 -22.21 25.00
N LEU A 8 39.02 -21.13 25.27
CA LEU A 8 39.49 -19.74 25.51
C LEU A 8 39.86 -18.92 24.25
N MET A 9 39.48 -17.64 24.06
CA MET A 9 38.92 -16.62 24.95
C MET A 9 37.98 -15.69 24.14
N LEU A 10 36.82 -15.39 24.71
CA LEU A 10 36.21 -14.08 24.56
C LEU A 10 37.20 -13.03 25.08
N LEU A 11 37.60 -12.10 24.22
CA LEU A 11 38.14 -10.81 24.66
C LEU A 11 37.20 -9.72 24.16
N PHE A 12 36.29 -9.36 25.05
CA PHE A 12 35.60 -8.09 25.06
C PHE A 12 36.65 -6.97 25.09
N ALA A 13 36.90 -6.33 23.96
CA ALA A 13 37.45 -4.98 23.95
C ALA A 13 36.29 -4.02 24.21
N LEU A 14 36.00 -3.84 25.51
CA LEU A 14 35.17 -2.79 26.06
C LEU A 14 35.89 -1.44 25.83
N THR A 15 35.70 -0.85 24.66
CA THR A 15 35.72 0.62 24.52
C THR A 15 34.28 1.05 24.33
N GLY A 16 33.71 1.59 25.39
CA GLY A 16 32.30 1.93 25.52
C GLY A 16 31.81 2.96 24.52
N CYS A 17 31.37 2.50 23.37
CA CYS A 17 30.12 2.98 22.81
C CYS A 17 29.05 2.03 23.35
N SER A 18 28.33 2.47 24.39
CA SER A 18 27.02 1.91 24.70
C SER A 18 26.11 2.26 23.53
N VAL A 19 26.23 1.50 22.43
CA VAL A 19 25.15 1.39 21.48
C VAL A 19 24.20 0.43 22.16
N GLU A 20 23.30 0.97 22.97
CA GLU A 20 22.00 0.35 23.12
C GLU A 20 21.52 0.15 21.69
N ILE A 21 21.65 -1.07 21.17
CA ILE A 21 21.01 -1.44 19.91
C ILE A 21 19.53 -1.48 20.26
N ASP A 22 18.94 -0.29 20.19
CA ASP A 22 17.52 -0.03 20.31
C ASP A 22 16.87 -0.51 19.02
N GLY A 23 16.96 -1.82 18.78
CA GLY A 23 16.32 -2.50 17.67
C GLY A 23 14.81 -2.44 17.80
N THR A 24 14.30 -2.28 19.02
CA THR A 24 12.89 -2.07 19.33
C THR A 24 12.36 -0.76 18.76
N SER A 25 12.99 0.40 19.04
CA SER A 25 12.46 1.69 18.58
C SER A 25 12.45 1.87 17.05
N VAL A 26 13.43 1.30 16.33
CA VAL A 26 13.47 1.34 14.86
C VAL A 26 12.44 0.40 14.24
N ILE A 27 12.17 -0.75 14.86
CA ILE A 27 11.14 -1.68 14.40
C ILE A 27 9.74 -1.10 14.65
N ASP A 28 9.52 -0.52 15.84
CA ASP A 28 8.25 0.11 16.22
C ASP A 28 7.94 1.29 15.28
N SER A 29 8.90 2.18 15.03
CA SER A 29 8.68 3.33 14.13
C SER A 29 8.46 2.96 12.65
N LYS A 30 8.98 1.82 12.18
CA LYS A 30 8.69 1.30 10.83
C LYS A 30 7.30 0.66 10.76
N SER A 31 6.90 -0.02 11.82
CA SER A 31 5.56 -0.60 11.94
C SER A 31 4.48 0.49 12.00
N GLU A 32 4.67 1.52 12.83
CA GLU A 32 3.75 2.66 12.95
C GLU A 32 3.59 3.41 11.62
N LYS A 33 4.68 3.62 10.88
CA LYS A 33 4.62 4.25 9.54
C LYS A 33 3.84 3.41 8.54
N LEU A 34 4.00 2.09 8.59
CA LEU A 34 3.28 1.18 7.70
C LEU A 34 1.79 1.16 8.03
N GLU A 35 1.44 1.13 9.31
CA GLU A 35 0.05 1.18 9.79
C GLU A 35 -0.62 2.48 9.35
N ALA A 36 0.02 3.63 9.59
CA ALA A 36 -0.47 4.92 9.12
C ALA A 36 -0.67 4.96 7.60
N LYS A 37 0.24 4.37 6.82
CA LYS A 37 0.11 4.29 5.36
C LYS A 37 -0.99 3.33 4.90
N ALA A 38 -1.24 2.26 5.65
CA ALA A 38 -2.37 1.36 5.39
C ALA A 38 -3.70 2.07 5.67
N GLU A 39 -3.78 2.87 6.73
CA GLU A 39 -4.95 3.70 7.04
C GLU A 39 -5.18 4.78 5.97
N ASP A 40 -4.13 5.49 5.55
CA ASP A 40 -4.21 6.47 4.46
C ASP A 40 -4.76 5.83 3.18
N LEU A 41 -4.27 4.63 2.85
CA LEU A 41 -4.69 3.87 1.68
C LEU A 41 -6.17 3.45 1.78
N GLN A 42 -6.58 2.91 2.93
CA GLN A 42 -7.97 2.54 3.18
C GLN A 42 -8.89 3.77 3.06
N TYR A 43 -8.52 4.87 3.70
CA TYR A 43 -9.27 6.12 3.66
C TYR A 43 -9.40 6.67 2.22
N ALA A 44 -8.32 6.63 1.44
CA ALA A 44 -8.34 7.05 0.05
C ALA A 44 -9.28 6.20 -0.80
N PHE A 45 -9.24 4.87 -0.62
CA PHE A 45 -10.16 3.95 -1.29
C PHE A 45 -11.62 4.23 -0.93
N ASP A 46 -11.94 4.30 0.35
CA ASP A 46 -13.31 4.53 0.83
C ASP A 46 -13.87 5.87 0.31
N ASN A 47 -13.09 6.94 0.42
CA ASN A 47 -13.49 8.26 -0.04
C ASN A 47 -13.72 8.31 -1.56
N ALA A 48 -12.83 7.69 -2.34
CA ALA A 48 -13.00 7.61 -3.78
C ALA A 48 -14.23 6.78 -4.15
N VAL A 49 -14.43 5.63 -3.51
CA VAL A 49 -15.60 4.78 -3.69
C VAL A 49 -16.89 5.55 -3.41
N ASP A 50 -16.99 6.25 -2.28
CA ASP A 50 -18.18 7.00 -1.88
C ASP A 50 -18.56 8.08 -2.92
N LYS A 51 -17.56 8.70 -3.54
CA LYS A 51 -17.77 9.71 -4.58
C LYS A 51 -18.08 9.12 -5.95
N LEU A 52 -17.51 7.96 -6.29
CA LEU A 52 -17.65 7.35 -7.62
C LEU A 52 -18.87 6.43 -7.73
N LYS A 53 -19.28 5.78 -6.64
CA LYS A 53 -20.43 4.85 -6.60
C LYS A 53 -21.75 5.48 -7.06
N PRO A 54 -22.08 6.74 -6.74
CA PRO A 54 -23.27 7.41 -7.29
C PRO A 54 -23.25 7.54 -8.83
N LEU A 55 -22.07 7.56 -9.44
CA LEU A 55 -21.92 7.67 -10.90
C LEU A 55 -22.27 6.37 -11.62
N GLU A 56 -22.21 5.21 -10.95
CA GLU A 56 -22.64 3.93 -11.50
C GLU A 56 -24.15 3.91 -11.84
N GLY A 57 -24.95 4.76 -11.19
CA GLY A 57 -26.37 4.90 -11.48
C GLY A 57 -26.68 5.72 -12.74
N LYS A 58 -25.70 6.47 -13.27
CA LYS A 58 -25.93 7.42 -14.36
C LYS A 58 -25.91 6.73 -15.73
N ASN A 59 -26.87 7.08 -16.59
CA ASN A 59 -26.92 6.61 -17.98
C ASN A 59 -25.83 7.25 -18.85
N LYS A 60 -25.45 8.49 -18.55
CA LYS A 60 -24.40 9.24 -19.24
C LYS A 60 -23.60 10.04 -18.23
N LEU A 61 -22.28 10.02 -18.38
CA LEU A 61 -21.35 10.78 -17.56
C LEU A 61 -21.11 12.14 -18.20
N SER A 62 -21.28 13.21 -17.40
CA SER A 62 -20.97 14.57 -17.81
C SER A 62 -19.46 14.83 -17.77
N ARG A 63 -18.97 15.91 -18.37
CA ARG A 63 -17.55 16.32 -18.25
C ARG A 63 -17.12 16.51 -16.79
N ASN A 64 -18.02 16.94 -15.92
CA ASN A 64 -17.72 17.10 -14.50
C ASN A 64 -17.58 15.74 -13.80
N ASP A 65 -18.41 14.76 -14.19
CA ASP A 65 -18.25 13.39 -13.70
C ASP A 65 -16.91 12.79 -14.16
N GLN A 66 -16.53 13.01 -15.42
CA GLN A 66 -15.24 12.57 -15.98
C GLN A 66 -14.05 13.19 -15.20
N LYS A 67 -14.11 14.50 -14.92
CA LYS A 67 -13.10 15.18 -14.09
C LYS A 67 -13.04 14.63 -12.67
N LEU A 68 -14.19 14.35 -12.07
CA LEU A 68 -14.26 13.74 -10.73
C LEU A 68 -13.60 12.36 -10.74
N ILE A 69 -13.93 11.50 -11.71
CA ILE A 69 -13.32 10.17 -11.86
C ILE A 69 -11.80 10.27 -11.96
N SER A 70 -11.28 11.11 -12.86
CA SER A 70 -9.84 11.30 -13.03
C SER A 70 -9.18 11.77 -11.73
N LYS A 71 -9.76 12.78 -11.05
CA LYS A 71 -9.21 13.32 -9.81
C LYS A 71 -9.16 12.30 -8.68
N GLU A 72 -10.26 11.60 -8.42
CA GLU A 72 -10.32 10.66 -7.29
C GLU A 72 -9.43 9.45 -7.53
N ILE A 73 -9.34 8.98 -8.79
CA ILE A 73 -8.37 7.94 -9.14
C ILE A 73 -6.93 8.42 -8.96
N ASP A 74 -6.61 9.64 -9.40
CA ASP A 74 -5.26 10.19 -9.25
C ASP A 74 -4.80 10.20 -7.78
N GLN A 75 -5.69 10.65 -6.89
CA GLN A 75 -5.48 10.63 -5.44
C GLN A 75 -5.23 9.22 -4.89
N VAL A 76 -6.05 8.24 -5.28
CA VAL A 76 -5.86 6.84 -4.88
C VAL A 76 -4.53 6.30 -5.38
N THR A 77 -4.18 6.54 -6.65
CA THR A 77 -2.93 6.03 -7.22
C THR A 77 -1.69 6.63 -6.55
N ALA A 78 -1.73 7.90 -6.17
CA ALA A 78 -0.64 8.53 -5.42
C ALA A 78 -0.42 7.84 -4.06
N VAL A 79 -1.50 7.54 -3.32
CA VAL A 79 -1.41 6.85 -2.02
C VAL A 79 -0.93 5.40 -2.19
N ILE A 80 -1.32 4.71 -3.26
CA ILE A 80 -0.79 3.38 -3.59
C ILE A 80 0.74 3.44 -3.77
N ASP A 81 1.23 4.42 -4.52
CA ASP A 81 2.67 4.56 -4.76
C ASP A 81 3.43 4.90 -3.46
N GLU A 82 2.90 5.78 -2.62
CA GLU A 82 3.46 6.06 -1.29
C GLU A 82 3.51 4.82 -0.38
N PHE A 83 2.46 3.99 -0.39
CA PHE A 83 2.43 2.75 0.38
C PHE A 83 3.51 1.76 -0.12
N LYS A 84 3.67 1.63 -1.44
CA LYS A 84 4.69 0.78 -2.06
C LYS A 84 6.11 1.22 -1.69
N GLU A 85 6.36 2.52 -1.62
CA GLU A 85 7.67 3.08 -1.22
C GLU A 85 7.98 2.92 0.27
N THR A 86 6.99 2.60 1.11
CA THR A 86 7.19 2.46 2.56
C THR A 86 8.06 1.25 2.91
N GLU A 87 9.15 1.49 3.65
CA GLU A 87 10.05 0.44 4.12
C GLU A 87 9.38 -0.49 5.13
N MET A 88 9.52 -1.81 4.94
CA MET A 88 9.03 -2.81 5.89
C MET A 88 10.15 -3.54 6.63
N PRO A 89 9.93 -3.94 7.90
CA PRO A 89 10.85 -4.83 8.60
C PRO A 89 10.98 -6.18 7.87
N VAL A 90 12.13 -6.86 8.04
CA VAL A 90 12.52 -8.06 7.26
C VAL A 90 11.46 -9.17 7.31
N VAL A 91 10.80 -9.35 8.45
CA VAL A 91 9.77 -10.36 8.69
C VAL A 91 8.53 -10.14 7.79
N GLY A 92 8.29 -8.90 7.35
CA GLY A 92 7.14 -8.52 6.52
C GLY A 92 7.39 -8.50 5.01
N LYS A 93 8.58 -8.87 4.51
CA LYS A 93 8.90 -8.74 3.07
C LYS A 93 7.97 -9.53 2.14
N LYS A 94 7.66 -10.79 2.44
CA LYS A 94 6.76 -11.61 1.61
C LYS A 94 5.32 -11.08 1.60
N VAL A 95 4.88 -10.57 2.74
CA VAL A 95 3.58 -9.91 2.87
C VAL A 95 3.56 -8.65 2.01
N LYS A 96 4.62 -7.84 2.05
CA LYS A 96 4.79 -6.66 1.20
C LYS A 96 4.76 -7.02 -0.28
N GLU A 97 5.51 -8.02 -0.71
CA GLU A 97 5.54 -8.46 -2.12
C GLU A 97 4.15 -8.85 -2.63
N LEU A 98 3.36 -9.55 -1.81
CA LEU A 98 1.99 -9.92 -2.15
C LEU A 98 1.07 -8.67 -2.23
N ALA A 99 1.20 -7.76 -1.26
CA ALA A 99 0.46 -6.50 -1.24
C ALA A 99 0.80 -5.64 -2.45
N ASP A 100 2.09 -5.43 -2.73
CA ASP A 100 2.59 -4.66 -3.88
C ASP A 100 2.11 -5.25 -5.21
N SER A 101 2.11 -6.58 -5.35
CA SER A 101 1.59 -7.24 -6.56
C SER A 101 0.10 -6.96 -6.77
N ASN A 102 -0.70 -7.05 -5.70
CA ASN A 102 -2.14 -6.79 -5.76
C ASN A 102 -2.41 -5.29 -6.03
N LEU A 103 -1.67 -4.42 -5.36
CA LEU A 103 -1.76 -2.97 -5.53
C LEU A 103 -1.31 -2.53 -6.93
N ASN A 104 -0.32 -3.16 -7.55
CA ASN A 104 0.08 -2.89 -8.93
C ASN A 104 -1.05 -3.23 -9.91
N GLU A 105 -1.68 -4.39 -9.76
CA GLU A 105 -2.81 -4.77 -10.63
C GLU A 105 -3.98 -3.78 -10.49
N ARG A 106 -4.29 -3.34 -9.27
CA ARG A 106 -5.30 -2.30 -9.03
C ARG A 106 -4.88 -0.97 -9.63
N HIS A 107 -3.65 -0.56 -9.40
CA HIS A 107 -3.08 0.69 -9.90
C HIS A 107 -3.20 0.77 -11.42
N ASP A 108 -2.85 -0.29 -12.16
CA ASP A 108 -2.93 -0.31 -13.62
C ASP A 108 -4.38 -0.19 -14.12
N ARG A 109 -5.30 -0.96 -13.51
CA ARG A 109 -6.74 -0.87 -13.83
C ARG A 109 -7.28 0.54 -13.58
N LEU A 110 -6.90 1.15 -12.46
CA LEU A 110 -7.29 2.51 -12.11
C LEU A 110 -6.72 3.53 -13.10
N LYS A 111 -5.44 3.44 -13.46
CA LYS A 111 -4.81 4.30 -14.47
C LYS A 111 -5.49 4.20 -15.83
N ASP A 112 -5.94 3.02 -16.23
CA ASP A 112 -6.69 2.87 -17.49
C ASP A 112 -8.04 3.58 -17.45
N VAL A 113 -8.76 3.53 -16.33
CA VAL A 113 -10.00 4.30 -16.15
C VAL A 113 -9.72 5.80 -16.09
N GLN A 114 -8.64 6.24 -15.41
CA GLN A 114 -8.22 7.64 -15.39
C GLN A 114 -7.97 8.18 -16.79
N LYS A 115 -7.21 7.47 -17.64
CA LYS A 115 -6.94 7.88 -19.03
C LYS A 115 -8.22 8.03 -19.84
N LYS A 116 -9.18 7.11 -19.69
CA LYS A 116 -10.50 7.23 -20.32
C LYS A 116 -11.26 8.45 -19.81
N ALA A 117 -11.18 8.72 -18.52
CA ALA A 117 -11.86 9.85 -17.91
C ALA A 117 -11.29 11.20 -18.39
N GLU A 118 -9.96 11.32 -18.47
CA GLU A 118 -9.26 12.49 -19.01
C GLU A 118 -9.62 12.76 -20.48
N SER A 119 -9.83 11.69 -21.26
CA SER A 119 -10.31 11.78 -22.64
C SER A 119 -11.83 11.88 -22.79
N ASN A 120 -12.59 11.98 -21.68
CA ASN A 120 -14.05 12.05 -21.64
C ASN A 120 -14.76 10.82 -22.26
N THR A 121 -14.10 9.67 -22.23
CA THR A 121 -14.59 8.40 -22.79
C THR A 121 -14.93 7.35 -21.74
N ALA A 122 -14.70 7.61 -20.45
CA ALA A 122 -15.06 6.65 -19.41
C ALA A 122 -16.57 6.41 -19.41
N THR A 123 -16.94 5.16 -19.21
CA THR A 123 -18.31 4.67 -19.21
C THR A 123 -18.74 4.29 -17.80
N LYS A 124 -20.05 4.04 -17.62
CA LYS A 124 -20.57 3.44 -16.38
C LYS A 124 -19.86 2.13 -16.02
N ALA A 125 -19.49 1.32 -17.01
CA ALA A 125 -18.77 0.07 -16.77
C ALA A 125 -17.35 0.33 -16.24
N ASP A 126 -16.69 1.38 -16.72
CA ASP A 126 -15.37 1.79 -16.21
C ASP A 126 -15.46 2.29 -14.76
N VAL A 127 -16.48 3.08 -14.42
CA VAL A 127 -16.73 3.50 -13.03
C VAL A 127 -16.91 2.28 -12.14
N LYS A 128 -17.74 1.31 -12.55
CA LYS A 128 -17.97 0.09 -11.77
C LYS A 128 -16.71 -0.77 -11.64
N ALA A 129 -15.86 -0.79 -12.66
CA ALA A 129 -14.57 -1.49 -12.62
C ALA A 129 -13.60 -0.80 -11.66
N ALA A 130 -13.54 0.54 -11.67
CA ALA A 130 -12.72 1.31 -10.75
C ALA A 130 -13.18 1.15 -9.30
N THR A 131 -14.48 1.31 -9.01
CA THR A 131 -15.01 1.11 -7.67
C THR A 131 -14.78 -0.31 -7.20
N LYS A 132 -14.94 -1.33 -8.06
CA LYS A 132 -14.60 -2.72 -7.73
C LYS A 132 -13.11 -2.92 -7.47
N ALA A 133 -12.21 -2.29 -8.21
CA ALA A 133 -10.77 -2.38 -7.94
C ALA A 133 -10.38 -1.76 -6.59
N MET A 134 -11.16 -0.79 -6.10
CA MET A 134 -11.00 -0.20 -4.77
C MET A 134 -11.71 -1.02 -3.67
N TYR A 135 -12.84 -1.66 -3.99
CA TYR A 135 -13.67 -2.45 -3.06
C TYR A 135 -13.23 -3.90 -2.88
N ASP A 136 -12.70 -4.55 -3.93
CA ASP A 136 -12.40 -5.98 -3.93
C ASP A 136 -11.49 -6.25 -2.74
N ASP A 137 -11.99 -7.04 -1.79
CA ASP A 137 -11.38 -7.46 -0.53
C ASP A 137 -10.02 -6.79 -0.24
N ILE A 138 -10.08 -5.62 0.41
CA ILE A 138 -9.14 -5.32 1.49
C ILE A 138 -9.58 -6.15 2.68
N ASN A 139 -9.72 -7.46 2.48
CA ASN A 139 -9.54 -8.43 3.52
C ASN A 139 -8.02 -8.54 3.67
N ILE A 140 -7.39 -7.43 4.07
CA ILE A 140 -6.05 -7.38 4.61
C ILE A 140 -6.18 -8.13 5.95
N SER A 141 -6.25 -9.46 5.87
CA SER A 141 -5.83 -10.35 6.94
C SER A 141 -4.30 -10.29 7.07
N LEU A 142 -3.71 -9.10 7.02
CA LEU A 142 -2.30 -8.88 7.29
C LEU A 142 -2.04 -8.68 8.80
N PHE A 143 -3.11 -8.57 9.61
CA PHE A 143 -3.04 -8.27 11.04
C PHE A 143 -3.95 -9.13 11.94
N ASN A 144 -4.51 -10.23 11.43
CA ASN A 144 -5.22 -11.24 12.25
C ASN A 144 -4.43 -12.54 12.35
#